data_AF-A0A243BIZ2-F1
#
_entry.id   AF-A0A243BIZ2-F1
#
_cell.length_a   1.000
_cell.length_b   1.000
_cell.length_c   1.000
_cell.angle_alpha   90.00
_cell.angle_beta   90.00
_cell.angle_gamma   90.00
#
_symmetry.space_group_name_H-M   'P 1'
#
loop_
_entity.id
_entity.type
_entity.pdbx_description
1 polymer ?
#
loop_
_entity_poly.entity_id
_entity_poly.type
_entity_poly.pdbx_seq_one_letter_code
_entity_poly.pdbx_strand_id
1 'polypeptide(L)' 'MIIIDNDGEGYWSKTVDLGILGKFNSIFIDLDGCDITGAMDNMNQKVEKATKYYGNRFKELETNVGFITFQSQ' A
#
# COMPACT_ATOMS: atom_id res chain seq x y z
N MET A 1 5.50 -0.64 5.10
CA MET A 1 6.85 -0.67 4.50
C MET A 1 6.82 -1.82 3.52
N ILE A 2 7.33 -1.64 2.31
CA ILE A 2 7.30 -2.72 1.33
C ILE A 2 8.45 -3.68 1.63
N ILE A 3 8.15 -4.98 1.65
CA ILE A 3 9.13 -6.07 1.73
C ILE A 3 9.04 -6.82 0.41
N ILE A 4 10.19 -7.16 -0.14
CA ILE A 4 10.31 -8.04 -1.30
C ILE A 4 10.56 -9.45 -0.79
N ASP A 5 9.76 -10.41 -1.21
CA ASP A 5 9.97 -11.82 -0.86
C ASP A 5 11.02 -12.48 -1.76
N ASN A 6 11.19 -13.80 -1.60
CA ASN A 6 12.18 -14.56 -2.38
C ASN A 6 11.80 -14.73 -3.85
N ASP A 7 10.53 -14.55 -4.20
CA ASP A 7 10.01 -14.64 -5.56
C ASP A 7 10.06 -13.28 -6.28
N GLY A 8 10.51 -12.23 -5.58
CA GLY A 8 10.64 -10.87 -6.11
C GLY A 8 9.37 -10.04 -5.96
N GLU A 9 8.38 -10.54 -5.24
CA GLU A 9 7.07 -9.92 -5.10
C GLU A 9 7.05 -8.91 -3.94
N GLY A 10 6.48 -7.74 -4.19
CA GLY A 10 6.42 -6.64 -3.23
C GLY A 10 5.15 -6.64 -2.39
N TYR A 11 5.30 -6.69 -1.06
CA TYR A 11 4.17 -6.71 -0.12
C TYR A 11 4.24 -5.61 0.93
N TRP A 12 3.08 -5.05 1.26
CA TRP A 12 2.96 -4.16 2.40
C TRP A 12 3.04 -4.93 3.72
N SER A 13 4.04 -4.62 4.54
CA SER A 13 4.38 -5.39 5.73
C SER A 13 3.53 -5.15 6.98
N LYS A 14 2.53 -4.27 6.91
CA LYS A 14 1.69 -3.90 8.07
C LYS A 14 0.24 -4.18 7.76
N THR A 15 -0.51 -4.63 8.76
CA THR A 15 -1.98 -4.65 8.66
C THR A 15 -2.49 -3.23 8.39
N VAL A 16 -3.41 -3.10 7.44
CA VAL A 16 -4.18 -1.89 7.18
C VAL A 16 -5.61 -2.13 7.62
N ASP A 17 -6.13 -1.31 8.52
CA ASP A 17 -7.49 -1.43 9.06
C ASP A 17 -8.42 -0.38 8.44
N LEU A 18 -9.32 -0.83 7.57
CA LEU A 18 -10.26 0.05 6.88
C LEU A 18 -11.67 0.02 7.51
N GLY A 19 -11.76 -0.37 8.79
CA GLY A 19 -12.99 -0.41 9.56
C GLY A 19 -13.98 -1.43 9.03
N ILE A 20 -15.15 -0.98 8.55
CA ILE A 20 -16.20 -1.87 8.04
C ILE A 20 -15.76 -2.67 6.81
N LEU A 21 -14.80 -2.15 6.04
CA LEU A 21 -14.21 -2.86 4.91
C LEU A 21 -13.28 -4.00 5.35
N GLY A 22 -12.88 -4.02 6.63
CA GLY A 22 -12.07 -5.07 7.24
C GLY A 22 -10.59 -4.73 7.36
N LYS A 23 -9.83 -5.73 7.79
CA LYS A 23 -8.38 -5.66 8.02
C LYS A 23 -7.64 -6.45 6.96
N PHE A 24 -6.68 -5.82 6.32
CA PHE A 24 -5.90 -6.40 5.23
C PHE A 24 -4.47 -6.64 5.72
N ASN A 25 -4.12 -7.92 5.84
CA ASN A 25 -2.79 -8.35 6.32
C ASN A 25 -1.82 -8.68 5.17
N SER A 26 -2.33 -8.76 3.94
CA SER A 26 -1.57 -9.16 2.75
C SER A 26 -1.99 -8.27 1.59
N ILE A 27 -1.28 -7.15 1.42
CA ILE A 27 -1.52 -6.22 0.31
C ILE A 27 -0.34 -6.33 -0.64
N PHE A 28 -0.60 -6.90 -1.81
CA PHE A 28 0.37 -6.97 -2.90
C PHE A 28 0.50 -5.60 -3.57
N ILE A 29 1.73 -5.22 -3.89
CA ILE A 29 2.07 -4.00 -4.59
C ILE A 29 2.90 -4.36 -5.82
N ASP A 30 2.29 -4.23 -7.00
CA ASP A 30 3.03 -4.31 -8.26
C ASP A 30 3.94 -3.08 -8.39
N LEU A 31 5.25 -3.28 -8.25
CA LEU A 31 6.24 -2.21 -8.36
C LEU A 31 6.62 -1.87 -9.81
N ASP A 32 6.28 -2.71 -10.77
CA ASP A 32 6.54 -2.44 -12.19
C ASP A 32 5.36 -1.71 -12.84
N GLY A 33 4.15 -2.00 -12.39
CA GLY A 33 2.91 -1.30 -12.76
C GLY A 33 2.59 -0.07 -11.89
N CYS A 34 3.46 0.31 -10.95
CA CYS A 34 3.16 1.42 -10.04
C CYS A 34 3.42 2.78 -10.70
N ASP A 35 2.37 3.60 -10.88
CA ASP A 35 2.45 4.92 -11.54
C ASP A 35 3.45 5.90 -10.93
N ILE A 36 3.81 5.72 -9.65
CA ILE A 36 4.77 6.56 -8.92
C ILE A 36 6.22 6.11 -9.14
N THR A 37 6.43 4.94 -9.73
CA THR A 37 7.74 4.38 -10.07
C THR A 37 7.99 4.52 -11.56
N GLY A 38 9.21 4.89 -11.93
CA GLY A 38 9.63 5.00 -13.33
C GLY A 38 10.22 3.70 -13.84
N ALA A 39 10.09 3.46 -15.15
CA ALA A 39 10.69 2.30 -15.82
C ALA A 39 12.24 2.23 -15.67
N MET A 40 12.89 3.36 -15.43
CA MET A 40 14.35 3.45 -15.22
C MET A 40 14.76 3.36 -13.75
N ASP A 41 13.81 3.35 -12.80
CA ASP A 41 14.13 3.22 -11.38
C ASP A 41 14.65 1.81 -11.10
N ASN A 42 15.75 1.71 -10.34
CA ASN A 42 16.17 0.43 -9.81
C ASN A 42 15.25 -0.04 -8.67
N MET A 43 15.35 -1.30 -8.28
CA MET A 43 14.46 -1.90 -7.28
C MET A 43 14.43 -1.13 -5.95
N ASN A 44 15.59 -0.66 -5.47
CA ASN A 44 15.65 0.10 -4.21
C ASN A 44 14.88 1.43 -4.32
N GLN A 45 15.01 2.14 -5.44
CA GLN A 45 14.28 3.37 -5.70
C GLN A 45 12.77 3.12 -5.81
N LYS A 46 12.37 2.03 -6.49
CA LYS A 46 10.97 1.62 -6.60
C LYS A 46 10.36 1.37 -5.22
N VAL A 47 11.05 0.56 -4.39
CA VAL A 47 10.62 0.24 -3.02
C VAL A 47 10.51 1.48 -2.15
N GLU A 48 11.48 2.40 -2.21
CA GLU A 48 11.47 3.63 -1.42
C GLU A 48 10.28 4.53 -1.78
N LYS A 49 10.11 4.81 -3.07
CA LYS A 49 9.01 5.66 -3.57
C LYS A 49 7.66 5.04 -3.23
N ALA A 50 7.47 3.75 -3.51
CA ALA A 50 6.22 3.06 -3.26
C ALA A 50 5.91 2.97 -1.77
N THR A 51 6.92 2.72 -0.93
CA THR A 51 6.76 2.71 0.53
C THR A 51 6.24 4.06 1.04
N LYS A 52 6.77 5.17 0.54
CA LYS A 52 6.32 6.51 0.91
C LYS A 52 4.89 6.79 0.45
N TYR A 53 4.59 6.47 -0.81
CA TYR A 53 3.27 6.70 -1.41
C TYR A 53 2.18 5.92 -0.69
N TYR A 54 2.29 4.58 -0.66
CA TYR A 54 1.28 3.73 -0.03
C TYR A 54 1.21 3.93 1.48
N GLY A 55 2.33 4.26 2.12
CA GLY A 55 2.35 4.59 3.55
C GLY A 55 1.51 5.82 3.89
N ASN A 56 1.54 6.86 3.06
CA ASN A 56 0.67 8.02 3.24
C ASN A 56 -0.78 7.68 2.89
N ARG A 57 -1.00 6.96 1.79
CA ARG A 57 -2.34 6.57 1.34
C ARG A 57 -3.09 5.73 2.37
N PHE A 58 -2.44 4.73 2.96
CA PHE A 58 -3.08 3.90 3.98
C PHE A 58 -3.37 4.68 5.25
N LYS A 59 -2.47 5.57 5.71
CA LYS A 59 -2.74 6.45 6.86
C LYS A 59 -3.96 7.34 6.64
N GLU A 60 -4.11 7.91 5.44
CA GLU A 60 -5.28 8.70 5.08
C GLU A 60 -6.55 7.86 5.12
N LEU A 61 -6.52 6.64 4.57
CA LEU A 61 -7.67 5.74 4.56
C LEU A 61 -8.05 5.30 5.99
N GLU A 62 -7.07 4.92 6.81
CA GLU A 62 -7.25 4.55 8.21
C GLU A 62 -7.83 5.71 9.05
N THR A 63 -7.39 6.95 8.80
CA THR A 63 -7.92 8.14 9.47
C THR A 63 -9.37 8.44 9.07
N ASN A 64 -9.74 8.12 7.82
CA ASN A 64 -11.06 8.39 7.26
C ASN A 64 -12.05 7.22 7.40
N VAL A 65 -11.71 6.17 8.14
CA VAL A 65 -12.57 5.00 8.39
C VAL A 65 -13.97 5.41 8.84
N GLY A 66 -14.07 6.43 9.71
CA GLY A 66 -15.34 6.96 10.20
C GLY A 66 -16.25 7.53 9.10
N PHE A 67 -15.69 8.10 8.02
CA PHE A 67 -16.44 8.63 6.88
C PHE A 67 -16.87 7.54 5.89
N ILE A 68 -16.05 6.50 5.72
CA ILE A 68 -16.38 5.34 4.88
C ILE A 68 -17.64 4.62 5.42
N THR A 69 -17.83 4.61 6.75
CA THR A 69 -19.03 4.07 7.41
C THR A 69 -20.35 4.80 7.10
N PHE A 70 -20.33 6.03 6.56
CA PHE A 70 -21.56 6.80 6.31
C PHE A 70 -22.08 6.72 4.87
N GLN A 71 -21.36 6.11 3.92
CA GLN A 71 -21.81 6.00 2.53
C GLN A 71 -22.53 4.69 2.19
N SER A 72 -22.83 3.85 3.19
CA SER A 72 -23.51 2.56 3.02
C SER A 72 -24.95 2.54 3.55
N GLN A 73 -25.68 3.67 3.53
CA GLN A 73 -27.13 3.71 3.76
C GLN A 73 -27.89 4.02 2.48
#